data_AF-A0AAW5C7F4-F1
#
_entry.id   AF-A0AAW5C7F4-F1
#
_cell.length_a   1.000
_cell.length_b   1.000
_cell.length_c   1.000
_cell.angle_alpha   90.00
_cell.angle_beta   90.00
_cell.angle_gamma   90.00
#
_symmetry.space_group_name_H-M   'P 1'
#
loop_
_entity.id
_entity.type
_entity.pdbx_description
1 polymer ?
#
loop_
_entity_poly.entity_id
_entity_poly.type
_entity_poly.pdbx_seq_one_letter_code
_entity_poly.pdbx_strand_id
1 'polypeptide(L)' 'MVDWAGTALPLYDKTTGDICKVYLFVAPLPFSMYCYAQACRTMKEQD' A
#
# COMPACT_ATOMS: atom_id res chain seq x y z
N MET A 1 0.63 -4.92 14.95
CA MET A 1 1.77 -4.42 14.16
C MET A 1 1.20 -3.96 12.85
N VAL A 2 1.29 -2.67 12.54
CA VAL A 2 0.94 -2.13 11.22
C VAL A 2 2.25 -1.67 10.62
N ASP A 3 2.63 -2.23 9.48
CA ASP A 3 3.91 -1.96 8.85
C ASP A 3 3.68 -1.17 7.56
N TRP A 4 4.34 -0.03 7.49
CA TRP A 4 4.49 0.69 6.24
C TRP A 4 5.79 0.21 5.62
N ALA A 5 5.74 -0.25 4.38
CA ALA A 5 6.96 -0.38 3.59
C ALA A 5 7.54 1.04 3.46
N GLY A 6 8.51 1.41 4.30
CA GLY A 6 9.10 2.76 4.34
C GLY A 6 9.75 3.21 3.02
N THR A 7 9.77 2.34 2.01
CA THR A 7 10.15 2.62 0.63
C THR A 7 8.90 2.80 -0.23
N ALA A 8 8.77 3.98 -0.85
CA ALA A 8 7.76 4.22 -1.88
C ALA A 8 8.01 3.27 -3.06
N LEU A 9 7.01 2.46 -3.39
CA LEU A 9 7.06 1.52 -4.50
C LEU A 9 6.68 2.26 -5.80
N PRO A 10 7.43 2.05 -6.91
CA PRO A 10 7.02 2.55 -8.21
C PRO A 10 5.88 1.68 -8.75
N LEU A 11 4.67 2.23 -8.81
CA LEU A 11 3.54 1.62 -9.48
C LEU A 11 3.60 2.00 -10.95
N TYR A 12 3.81 0.99 -11.79
CA TYR A 12 3.78 1.12 -13.24
C TYR A 12 2.34 0.93 -13.72
N ASP A 13 1.71 2.02 -14.15
CA ASP A 13 0.42 1.93 -14.82
C ASP A 13 0.64 1.47 -16.26
N LYS A 14 0.19 0.25 -16.58
CA LYS A 14 0.32 -0.32 -17.94
C LYS A 14 -0.60 0.34 -18.96
N THR A 15 -1.57 1.13 -18.52
CA THR A 15 -2.59 1.76 -19.38
C THR A 15 -2.18 3.17 -19.78
N THR A 16 -1.58 3.94 -18.87
CA THR A 16 -1.12 5.32 -19.12
C THR A 16 0.38 5.44 -19.33
N GLY A 17 1.16 4.45 -18.90
CA GLY A 17 2.62 4.48 -18.95
C GLY A 17 3.26 5.32 -17.84
N ASP A 18 2.46 5.86 -16.92
CA ASP A 18 2.94 6.69 -15.82
C ASP A 18 3.52 5.85 -14.68
N ILE A 19 4.63 6.35 -14.14
CA ILE A 19 5.27 5.78 -12.94
C ILE A 19 4.83 6.63 -11.75
N CYS A 20 3.91 6.10 -10.95
CA CYS A 20 3.45 6.76 -9.72
C CYS A 20 4.12 6.14 -8.50
N LYS A 21 4.64 6.98 -7.60
CA LYS A 21 5.09 6.52 -6.28
C LYS A 21 3.87 6.21 -5.42
N VAL A 22 3.79 4.99 -4.91
CA VAL A 22 2.74 4.55 -3.98
C VAL A 22 3.33 3.94 -2.73
N TYR A 23 2.54 3.91 -1.67
CA TYR A 23 2.88 3.29 -0.40
C TYR A 23 1.98 2.07 -0.21
N LEU A 24 2.57 0.94 0.19
CA LEU A 24 1.82 -0.26 0.50
C LEU A 24 1.51 -0.26 2.00
N PHE A 25 0.23 -0.17 2.33
CA PHE A 25 -0.27 -0.36 3.68
C PHE A 25 -0.57 -1.83 3.88
N VAL A 26 0.01 -2.43 4.93
CA VAL A 26 -0.25 -3.83 5.30
C VAL A 26 -0.70 -3.91 6.76
N ALA A 27 -1.89 -4.46 6.97
CA ALA A 27 -2.46 -4.68 8.29
C ALA A 27 -2.83 -6.17 8.49
N PRO A 28 -2.30 -6.85 9.51
CA PRO A 28 -2.74 -8.20 9.85
C PRO A 28 -4.15 -8.16 10.45
N LEU A 29 -5.07 -8.96 9.92
CA LEU A 29 -6.40 -9.13 10.52
C LEU A 29 -6.29 -10.19 11.64
N PRO A 30 -6.48 -9.81 12.90
CA PRO A 30 -6.39 -10.75 14.01
C PRO A 30 -7.42 -11.88 13.85
N PHE A 31 -7.09 -13.07 14.34
CA PHE A 31 -7.89 -14.30 14.30
C PHE A 31 -8.17 -14.92 12.92
N SER A 32 -7.90 -14.22 11.83
CA SER A 32 -8.18 -14.73 10.47
C SER A 32 -6.94 -15.30 9.78
N MET A 33 -5.73 -14.99 10.29
CA MET A 33 -4.46 -15.35 9.65
C MET A 33 -4.29 -14.77 8.23
N TYR A 34 -5.09 -13.75 7.90
CA TYR A 34 -5.02 -12.98 6.67
C TYR A 34 -4.44 -11.59 6.93
N CYS A 35 -3.85 -11.00 5.90
CA CYS A 35 -3.38 -9.62 5.91
C CYS A 35 -4.14 -8.80 4.87
N TYR A 36 -4.57 -7.61 5.25
CA TYR A 36 -5.06 -6.59 4.34
C TYR A 36 -3.86 -5.86 3.75
N ALA A 37 -3.78 -5.78 2.42
CA ALA A 37 -2.75 -5.03 1.72
C ALA A 37 -3.41 -4.08 0.72
N GLN A 38 -3.13 -2.78 0.84
CA GLN A 38 -3.65 -1.78 -0.08
C GLN A 38 -2.54 -0.84 -0.54
N ALA A 39 -2.46 -0.63 -1.86
CA ALA A 39 -1.59 0.37 -2.45
C ALA A 39 -2.28 1.73 -2.42
N CYS A 40 -1.74 2.65 -1.62
CA CYS A 40 -2.25 4.00 -1.46
C CYS A 40 -1.29 5.00 -2.12
N ARG A 41 -1.83 5.94 -2.90
CA ARG A 41 -1.03 7.03 -3.52
C ARG A 41 -0.59 8.09 -2.50
N THR A 42 -1.13 8.03 -1.28
CA THR A 42 -0.82 8.94 -0.17
C THR A 42 -0.62 8.13 1.11
N MET A 43 0.31 8.56 1.96
CA MET A 43 0.56 7.98 3.29
C MET A 43 -0.51 8.38 4.33
N LYS A 44 -1.58 9.07 3.91
CA LYS A 44 -2.67 9.50 4.80
C LYS A 44 -3.75 8.43 4.87
N GLU A 45 -3.88 7.85 6.06
CA GLU A 45 -5.11 7.24 6.56
C GLU A 45 -6.21 8.33 6.52
N GLN A 46 -7.27 8.14 5.73
CA GLN A 46 -8.49 8.90 5.97
C GLN A 46 -9.18 8.20 7.14
N ASP A 47 -9.33 8.97 8.22
CA ASP A 47 -10.02 8.65 9.47
C ASP A 47 -11.39 7.98 9.24
#